data_AF-A0A2P5EKZ0-F1
#
_entry.id   AF-A0A2P5EKZ0-F1
#
_cell.length_a   1.000
_cell.length_b   1.000
_cell.length_c   1.000
_cell.angle_alpha   90.00
_cell.angle_beta   90.00
_cell.angle_gamma   90.00
#
_symmetry.space_group_name_H-M   'P 1'
#
loop_
_entity.id
_entity.type
_entity.pdbx_description
1 polymer ?
#
loop_
_entity_poly.entity_id
_entity_poly.type
_entity_poly.pdbx_seq_one_letter_code
_entity_poly.pdbx_strand_id
1 'polypeptide(L)'
;MRASLSAQGKKRFIYVGDGRPDFCAGLKLEEGDYLLPRKDFPIWELICTNQSPVKPKIQAWTNWEELQTVLLSRVNTLFLAEKLTVPDHCKFQDSSISAHSNALPVPH
;
A
#
# COMPACT_ATOMS: atom_id res chain seq x y z
N MET A 1 3.64 1.25 -22.55
CA MET A 1 3.33 2.68 -22.68
C MET A 1 2.75 3.14 -21.34
N ARG A 2 3.48 3.94 -20.54
CA ARG A 2 2.97 4.49 -19.27
C ARG A 2 2.13 5.71 -19.66
N ALA A 3 0.81 5.62 -19.55
CA ALA A 3 -0.07 6.74 -19.84
C ALA A 3 0.26 7.88 -18.86
N SER A 4 0.65 9.03 -19.39
CA SER A 4 0.92 10.22 -18.61
C SER A 4 -0.37 10.65 -17.90
N LEU A 5 -0.46 10.41 -16.60
CA LEU A 5 -1.49 10.95 -15.70
C LEU A 5 -1.28 12.47 -15.50
N SER A 6 -1.14 13.21 -16.59
CA SER A 6 -0.66 14.60 -16.60
C SER A 6 -1.75 15.63 -16.30
N ALA A 7 -2.99 15.21 -16.00
CA ALA A 7 -4.09 16.14 -15.74
C ALA A 7 -4.53 16.22 -14.27
N GLN A 8 -3.99 15.38 -13.36
CA GLN A 8 -4.56 15.19 -12.02
C GLN A 8 -3.58 15.40 -10.84
N GLY A 9 -2.42 16.00 -11.07
CA GLY A 9 -1.35 16.08 -10.07
C GLY A 9 -0.62 14.74 -9.87
N LYS A 10 0.58 14.78 -9.29
CA LYS A 10 1.37 13.56 -9.02
C LYS A 10 0.69 12.79 -7.88
N LYS A 11 0.09 11.63 -8.19
CA LYS A 11 -0.47 10.72 -7.18
C LYS A 11 0.62 10.25 -6.22
N ARG A 12 0.29 10.18 -4.93
CA ARG A 12 1.16 9.75 -3.84
C ARG A 12 0.68 8.39 -3.34
N PHE A 13 1.59 7.42 -3.24
CA PHE A 13 1.26 6.07 -2.80
C PHE A 13 1.74 5.82 -1.37
N ILE A 14 0.92 5.07 -0.62
CA ILE A 14 1.31 4.47 0.66
C ILE A 14 1.13 2.96 0.50
N TYR A 15 2.21 2.20 0.61
CA TYR A 15 2.17 0.73 0.55
C TYR A 15 2.40 0.15 1.94
N VAL A 16 1.56 -0.79 2.36
CA VAL A 16 1.68 -1.53 3.63
C VAL A 16 1.88 -3.00 3.31
N GLY A 17 2.88 -3.64 3.91
CA GLY A 17 3.14 -5.06 3.68
C GLY A 17 4.03 -5.67 4.75
N ASP A 18 4.04 -6.99 4.79
CA ASP A 18 4.87 -7.80 5.70
C ASP A 18 5.61 -8.94 4.98
N GLY A 19 5.22 -9.29 3.75
CA GLY A 19 5.75 -10.44 3.01
C GLY A 19 6.93 -10.12 2.07
N ARG A 20 7.65 -11.17 1.66
CA ARG A 20 8.70 -11.05 0.62
C ARG A 20 8.16 -10.49 -0.72
N PRO A 21 6.96 -10.87 -1.21
CA PRO A 21 6.43 -10.31 -2.44
C PRO A 21 6.21 -8.79 -2.40
N ASP A 22 5.95 -8.25 -1.20
CA ASP A 22 5.74 -6.81 -0.99
C ASP A 22 6.99 -5.98 -1.27
N PHE A 23 8.18 -6.56 -1.13
CA PHE A 23 9.43 -5.89 -1.47
C PHE A 23 9.45 -5.47 -2.95
N CYS A 24 8.94 -6.31 -3.86
CA CYS A 24 8.85 -5.99 -5.28
C CYS A 24 7.90 -4.80 -5.56
N ALA A 25 6.81 -4.68 -4.80
CA ALA A 25 5.94 -3.51 -4.86
C ALA A 25 6.67 -2.26 -4.33
N GLY A 26 7.39 -2.39 -3.22
CA GLY A 26 8.21 -1.33 -2.64
C GLY A 26 9.27 -0.77 -3.61
N LEU A 27 9.90 -1.63 -4.43
CA LEU A 27 10.89 -1.22 -5.44
C LEU A 27 10.32 -0.34 -6.56
N LYS A 28 8.99 -0.38 -6.78
CA LYS A 28 8.30 0.41 -7.81
C LYS A 28 7.87 1.79 -7.31
N LEU A 29 7.99 2.04 -6.01
CA LEU A 29 7.64 3.32 -5.40
C LEU A 29 8.67 4.40 -5.76
N GLU A 30 8.20 5.63 -5.87
CA GLU A 30 8.97 6.77 -6.30
C GLU A 30 9.22 7.75 -5.13
N GLU A 31 9.97 8.82 -5.41
CA GLU A 31 10.29 9.80 -4.39
C GLU A 31 9.05 10.42 -3.77
N GLY A 32 9.02 10.26 -2.45
CA GLY A 32 8.01 10.74 -1.52
C GLY A 32 6.75 9.87 -1.44
N ASP A 33 6.66 8.76 -2.15
CA ASP A 33 5.76 7.68 -1.72
C ASP A 33 6.20 7.15 -0.34
N TYR A 34 5.34 6.36 0.30
CA TYR A 34 5.60 5.74 1.60
C TYR A 34 5.57 4.22 1.50
N LEU A 35 6.55 3.57 2.13
CA LEU A 35 6.56 2.13 2.37
C LEU A 35 6.48 1.87 3.87
N LEU A 36 5.47 1.13 4.29
CA LEU A 36 5.19 0.80 5.69
C LEU A 36 5.42 -0.70 5.93
N PRO A 37 6.68 -1.16 6.08
CA PRO A 37 7.00 -2.55 6.31
C PRO A 37 6.69 -2.98 7.74
N ARG A 38 6.12 -4.17 7.92
CA ARG A 38 5.99 -4.75 9.26
C ARG A 38 7.37 -5.14 9.79
N LYS A 39 7.72 -4.65 10.97
CA LYS A 39 8.98 -4.94 11.65
C LYS A 39 9.06 -6.42 12.01
N ASP A 40 10.25 -7.00 11.85
CA ASP A 40 10.56 -8.41 12.14
C ASP A 40 9.85 -9.42 11.23
N PHE A 41 9.35 -8.94 10.07
CA PHE A 41 8.78 -9.76 9.01
C PHE A 41 9.65 -9.72 7.74
N PRO A 42 9.47 -10.64 6.79
CA PRO A 42 10.39 -10.80 5.65
C PRO A 42 10.64 -9.54 4.81
N ILE A 43 9.65 -8.66 4.63
CA ILE A 43 9.87 -7.38 3.92
C ILE A 43 10.88 -6.48 4.65
N TRP A 44 10.84 -6.44 5.98
CA TRP A 44 11.70 -5.61 6.80
C TRP A 44 13.15 -6.07 6.73
N GLU A 45 13.37 -7.39 6.82
CA GLU A 45 14.69 -7.99 6.63
C GLU A 45 15.27 -7.65 5.26
N LEU A 46 14.46 -7.76 4.19
CA LEU A 46 14.89 -7.41 2.82
C LEU A 46 15.27 -5.93 2.70
N ILE A 47 14.52 -5.03 3.34
CA ILE A 47 14.84 -3.60 3.35
C ILE A 47 16.14 -3.33 4.12
N CYS A 48 16.33 -3.95 5.30
CA CYS A 48 17.53 -3.75 6.11
C CYS A 48 18.80 -4.31 5.44
N THR A 49 18.68 -5.43 4.73
CA THR A 49 19.80 -6.08 4.04
C THR A 49 20.15 -5.43 2.72
N ASN A 50 19.16 -4.91 1.98
CA ASN A 50 19.37 -4.22 0.72
C ASN A 50 19.46 -2.70 0.97
N GLN A 51 20.66 -2.20 1.26
CA GLN A 51 20.97 -0.76 1.41
C GLN A 51 20.88 0.03 0.09
N SER A 52 19.97 -0.34 -0.82
CA SER A 52 19.71 0.45 -2.01
C SER A 52 19.23 1.85 -1.60
N PRO A 53 19.55 2.92 -2.35
CA PRO A 53 19.02 4.26 -2.08
C PRO A 53 17.49 4.19 -2.21
N VAL A 54 16.82 4.15 -1.06
CA VAL A 54 15.38 3.92 -1.03
C VAL A 54 14.68 5.20 -1.48
N LYS A 55 13.97 5.10 -2.60
CA LYS A 55 13.18 6.20 -3.18
C LYS A 55 11.97 6.58 -2.31
N PRO A 56 11.15 5.64 -1.82
CA PRO A 56 10.09 5.97 -0.88
C PRO A 56 10.61 6.26 0.53
N LYS A 57 9.81 7.00 1.31
CA LYS A 57 10.00 7.11 2.76
C LYS A 57 9.60 5.80 3.43
N ILE A 58 10.53 5.16 4.13
CA ILE A 58 10.24 3.94 4.89
C ILE A 58 9.85 4.29 6.31
N GLN A 59 8.78 3.67 6.82
CA GLN A 59 8.46 3.70 8.25
C GLN A 59 7.89 2.36 8.70
N ALA A 60 8.63 1.66 9.55
CA ALA A 60 8.20 0.37 10.06
C ALA A 60 7.07 0.50 11.10
N TRP A 61 6.31 -0.58 11.26
CA TRP A 61 5.29 -0.76 12.30
C TRP A 61 5.38 -2.16 12.92
N THR A 62 5.04 -2.29 14.20
CA THR A 62 5.18 -3.56 14.94
C THR A 62 3.83 -4.20 15.27
N ASN A 63 2.85 -3.37 15.62
CA ASN A 63 1.49 -3.76 16.01
C ASN A 63 0.45 -2.91 15.27
N TRP A 64 -0.82 -3.24 15.47
CA TRP A 64 -1.92 -2.59 14.76
C TRP A 64 -2.09 -1.13 15.18
N GLU A 65 -1.86 -0.80 16.45
CA GLU A 65 -1.96 0.54 17.00
C GLU A 65 -0.91 1.48 16.38
N GLU A 66 0.32 0.99 16.23
CA GLU A 66 1.39 1.68 15.52
C GLU A 66 1.03 1.85 14.04
N LEU A 67 0.55 0.79 13.37
CA LEU A 67 0.13 0.88 11.98
C LEU A 67 -0.95 1.94 11.78
N GLN A 68 -2.00 1.93 12.61
CA GLN A 68 -3.06 2.92 12.60
C GLN A 68 -2.51 4.34 12.77
N THR A 69 -1.65 4.54 13.77
CA THR A 69 -1.04 5.86 14.05
C THR A 69 -0.21 6.36 12.87
N VAL A 70 0.64 5.49 12.31
CA VAL A 70 1.50 5.82 11.18
C VAL A 70 0.68 6.12 9.94
N LEU A 71 -0.27 5.24 9.59
CA LEU A 71 -1.08 5.37 8.40
C LEU A 71 -1.92 6.65 8.43
N LEU A 72 -2.63 6.91 9.54
CA LEU A 72 -3.42 8.14 9.72
C LEU A 72 -2.54 9.39 9.61
N SER A 73 -1.37 9.39 10.26
CA SER A 73 -0.41 10.51 10.17
C SER A 73 0.01 10.77 8.72
N ARG A 74 0.30 9.72 7.94
CA ARG A 74 0.72 9.86 6.53
C ARG A 74 -0.40 10.36 5.64
N VAL A 75 -1.59 9.80 5.78
CA VAL A 75 -2.78 10.23 5.03
C VAL A 75 -3.10 11.69 5.33
N ASN A 76 -3.14 12.08 6.61
CA ASN A 76 -3.39 13.47 7.00
C ASN A 76 -2.30 14.41 6.48
N THR A 77 -1.02 14.00 6.53
CA THR A 77 0.08 14.80 5.99
C THR A 77 -0.08 15.04 4.48
N LEU A 78 -0.50 14.02 3.73
CA LEU A 78 -0.74 14.15 2.29
C LEU A 78 -1.91 15.10 2.02
N PHE A 79 -3.02 14.97 2.75
CA PHE A 79 -4.18 15.85 2.64
C PHE A 79 -3.92 17.31 3.04
N LEU A 80 -2.97 17.55 3.95
CA LEU A 80 -2.61 18.92 4.36
C LEU A 80 -1.58 19.55 3.42
N ALA A 81 -0.67 18.75 2.85
CA ALA A 81 0.32 19.21 1.88
C ALA A 81 -0.33 19.61 0.54
N GLU A 82 -1.40 18.92 0.16
CA GLU A 82 -2.24 19.23 -0.99
C GLU A 82 -3.48 20.00 -0.48
N LYS A 83 -3.46 21.33 -0.41
CA LYS A 83 -4.60 22.14 0.10
C LYS A 83 -5.98 21.57 -0.29
N LEU A 84 -6.65 20.94 0.68
CA LEU A 84 -8.04 20.44 0.74
C LEU A 84 -8.72 20.12 -0.60
N THR A 85 -8.79 18.84 -0.96
CA THR A 85 -9.90 18.31 -1.78
C THR A 85 -10.21 16.89 -1.33
N VAL A 86 -11.23 16.74 -0.48
CA VAL A 86 -11.76 15.42 -0.11
C VAL A 86 -12.45 14.84 -1.35
N PRO A 87 -12.06 13.66 -1.85
CA PRO A 87 -12.82 12.99 -2.90
C PRO A 87 -14.09 12.41 -2.28
N ASP A 88 -15.24 12.94 -2.66
CA ASP A 88 -16.57 12.65 -2.10
C ASP A 88 -17.16 11.29 -2.52
N HIS A 89 -16.33 10.27 -2.78
CA HIS A 89 -16.85 8.97 -3.24
C HIS A 89 -15.94 7.78 -2.94
N CYS A 90 -15.64 7.54 -1.67
CA CYS A 90 -15.30 6.18 -1.24
C CYS A 90 -16.58 5.33 -1.22
N LYS A 91 -17.04 4.85 -2.38
CA LYS A 91 -18.07 3.80 -2.42
C LYS A 91 -17.40 2.47 -2.09
N PHE A 92 -17.56 2.03 -0.85
CA PHE A 92 -17.42 0.62 -0.48
C PHE A 92 -18.37 -0.18 -1.38
N GLN A 93 -17.83 -0.91 -2.34
CA GLN A 93 -18.59 -1.92 -3.05
C GLN A 93 -18.47 -3.20 -2.23
N ASP A 94 -19.52 -3.47 -1.47
CA ASP A 94 -19.71 -4.76 -0.82
C ASP A 94 -20.04 -5.77 -1.94
N SER A 95 -19.01 -6.38 -2.53
CA SER A 95 -19.20 -7.55 -3.38
C SER A 95 -19.58 -8.71 -2.46
N SER A 96 -20.87 -8.79 -2.15
CA SER A 96 -21.52 -9.99 -1.67
C SER A 96 -21.16 -11.12 -2.64
N ILE A 97 -20.28 -12.01 -2.18
CA ILE A 97 -19.97 -13.26 -2.88
C ILE A 97 -21.16 -14.17 -2.58
N SER A 98 -22.15 -14.19 -3.47
CA SER A 98 -23.12 -15.29 -3.50
C SER A 98 -22.33 -16.58 -3.69
N ALA A 99 -22.34 -17.43 -2.66
CA ALA A 99 -21.76 -18.77 -2.74
C ALA A 99 -22.57 -19.62 -3.72
N HIS A 100 -22.22 -19.56 -5.00
CA HIS A 100 -22.63 -20.58 -5.97
C HIS A 100 -21.76 -21.81 -5.74
N SER A 101 -22.33 -22.78 -5.02
CA SER A 101 -21.81 -24.13 -4.87
C SER A 101 -21.81 -24.86 -6.22
N ASN A 102 -20.78 -24.65 -7.03
CA ASN A 102 -20.51 -25.52 -8.18
C ASN A 102 -19.71 -26.74 -7.70
N ALA A 103 -20.43 -27.75 -7.21
CA ALA A 103 -19.86 -29.08 -7.04
C ALA A 103 -19.55 -29.66 -8.43
N LEU A 104 -18.28 -29.98 -8.69
CA LEU A 104 -17.84 -30.71 -9.88
C LEU A 104 -18.20 -32.20 -9.73
N PRO A 105 -18.68 -32.89 -10.78
CA PRO A 105 -18.91 -34.33 -10.72
C PRO A 105 -17.58 -35.09 -10.73
N VAL A 106 -17.48 -36.12 -9.87
CA VAL A 106 -16.35 -37.06 -9.84
C VAL A 106 -16.44 -38.01 -11.04
N PRO A 107 -15.35 -38.23 -11.80
CA PRO A 107 -15.34 -39.19 -12.90
C PRO A 107 -15.39 -40.65 -12.41
N HIS A 108 -16.08 -41.49 -13.17
CA HIS A 108 -16.23 -42.94 -12.98
C HIS A 108 -14.93 -43.73 -13.14
#